data_AF-A0A9D1MRC1-F1
#
_entry.id   AF-A0A9D1MRC1-F1
#
_cell.length_a   1.000
_cell.length_b   1.000
_cell.length_c   1.000
_cell.angle_alpha   90.00
_cell.angle_beta   90.00
_cell.angle_gamma   90.00
#
_symmetry.space_group_name_H-M   'P 1'
#
loop_
_entity.id
_entity.type
_entity.pdbx_description
1 polymer ?
#
loop_
_entity_poly.entity_id
_entity_poly.type
_entity_poly.pdbx_seq_one_letter_code
_entity_poly.pdbx_strand_id
1 'polypeptide(L)'
;MTEQEWNEYVNFASGGEWPIPRGMIGDYNNWLCRSIVGRALYFRDKVEEAMTVLATVVDVEPSMEPAEKGMSEAEHKILCLRDIAKIVWGLTGNTEAALNYWDQAIALCESYQHKFNSVARGEISYGRLVMLVAAGHEEEAKAEARELTVAKRFEREGINSYRYFAYRFLAEREHAAGNLQKANLLYEKAFFYYPKSAEGERDYAAAAQMNDHEERYQKYLHMTSMQYLQWEI
;
A
#
# COMPACT_ATOMS: atom_id res chain seq x y z
N MET A 1 12.62 -0.42 25.13
CA MET A 1 12.41 1.03 24.99
C MET A 1 12.05 1.60 26.35
N THR A 2 12.72 2.67 26.73
CA THR A 2 12.50 3.42 27.97
C THR A 2 11.41 4.47 27.79
N GLU A 3 10.88 4.99 28.90
CA GLU A 3 9.91 6.09 28.87
C GLU A 3 10.50 7.36 28.23
N GLN A 4 11.78 7.63 28.45
CA GLN A 4 12.46 8.77 27.83
C GLN A 4 12.53 8.61 26.30
N GLU A 5 12.99 7.47 25.80
CA GLU A 5 13.05 7.19 24.35
C GLU A 5 11.66 7.30 23.70
N TRP A 6 10.63 6.74 24.34
CA TRP A 6 9.25 6.87 23.85
C TRP A 6 8.82 8.34 23.74
N ASN A 7 9.07 9.14 24.78
CA ASN A 7 8.72 10.55 24.78
C ASN A 7 9.47 11.34 23.68
N GLU A 8 10.72 10.99 23.38
CA GLU A 8 11.47 11.58 22.26
C GLU A 8 10.79 11.27 20.91
N TYR A 9 10.34 10.03 20.70
CA TYR A 9 9.62 9.63 19.49
C TYR A 9 8.26 10.32 19.36
N VAL A 10 7.49 10.42 20.46
CA VAL A 10 6.23 11.16 20.50
C VAL A 10 6.46 12.64 20.21
N ASN A 11 7.48 13.26 20.80
CA ASN A 11 7.84 14.65 20.55
C ASN A 11 8.14 14.87 19.06
N PHE A 12 8.94 13.99 18.47
CA PHE A 12 9.26 14.04 17.04
C PHE A 12 7.99 13.94 16.18
N ALA A 13 7.14 12.94 16.41
CA ALA A 13 5.89 12.74 15.67
C ALA A 13 4.88 13.90 15.86
N SER A 14 4.91 14.56 17.02
CA SER A 14 4.05 15.71 17.32
C SER A 14 4.56 17.06 16.78
N GLY A 15 5.73 17.09 16.15
CA GLY A 15 6.32 18.29 15.55
C GLY A 15 6.59 18.14 14.04
N GLY A 16 7.11 19.19 13.41
CA GLY A 16 7.44 19.22 11.98
C GLY A 16 6.32 19.80 11.11
N GLU A 17 6.40 19.56 9.80
CA GLU A 17 5.47 20.10 8.79
C GLU A 17 4.05 19.51 8.92
N TRP A 18 3.96 18.25 9.35
CA TRP A 18 2.71 17.50 9.52
C TRP A 18 2.61 16.90 10.93
N PRO A 19 2.36 17.73 11.96
CA PRO A 19 2.38 17.29 13.36
C PRO A 19 1.16 16.43 13.72
N ILE A 20 1.39 15.33 14.44
CA ILE A 20 0.31 14.47 14.96
C ILE A 20 -0.09 14.93 16.37
N PRO A 21 -1.38 15.18 16.66
CA PRO A 21 -1.81 15.61 17.99
C PRO A 21 -1.40 14.62 19.08
N ARG A 22 -0.77 15.10 20.16
CA ARG A 22 -0.29 14.23 21.26
C ARG A 22 -1.37 13.35 21.88
N GLY A 23 -2.61 13.82 21.93
CA GLY A 23 -3.74 13.02 22.42
C GLY A 23 -4.01 11.74 21.60
N MET A 24 -3.48 11.65 20.37
CA MET A 24 -3.60 10.46 19.51
C MET A 24 -2.41 9.51 19.62
N ILE A 25 -1.29 9.93 20.22
CA ILE A 25 -0.01 9.21 20.15
C ILE A 25 0.75 9.10 21.47
N GLY A 26 0.29 9.73 22.55
CA GLY A 26 1.05 9.82 23.80
C GLY A 26 1.05 8.53 24.65
N ASP A 27 0.03 7.69 24.54
CA ASP A 27 -0.12 6.52 25.39
C ASP A 27 0.65 5.32 24.83
N TYR A 28 1.80 5.01 25.44
CA TYR A 28 2.61 3.85 25.05
C TYR A 28 1.85 2.51 25.18
N ASN A 29 0.97 2.38 26.17
CA ASN A 29 0.24 1.13 26.40
C ASN A 29 -0.85 0.89 25.35
N ASN A 30 -1.30 1.97 24.70
CA ASN A 30 -2.15 1.87 23.53
C ASN A 30 -1.31 1.51 22.30
N TRP A 31 -1.50 0.29 21.78
CA TRP A 31 -0.76 -0.18 20.61
C TRP A 31 -1.05 0.67 19.36
N LEU A 32 -2.22 1.30 19.25
CA LEU A 32 -2.53 2.21 18.15
C LEU A 32 -1.62 3.44 18.18
N CYS A 33 -1.36 4.01 19.36
CA CYS A 33 -0.41 5.11 19.50
C CYS A 33 0.99 4.68 19.04
N ARG A 34 1.46 3.50 19.47
CA ARG A 34 2.73 2.92 19.01
C ARG A 34 2.76 2.71 17.49
N SER A 35 1.67 2.21 16.91
CA SER A 35 1.52 2.02 15.47
C SER A 35 1.67 3.34 14.70
N ILE A 36 1.04 4.41 15.19
CA ILE A 36 1.06 5.73 14.56
C ILE A 36 2.45 6.35 14.67
N VAL A 37 3.07 6.29 15.86
CA VAL A 37 4.42 6.83 16.08
C VAL A 37 5.45 6.10 15.24
N GLY A 38 5.44 4.76 15.23
CA GLY A 38 6.35 3.95 14.44
C GLY A 38 6.26 4.25 12.94
N ARG A 39 5.04 4.40 12.41
CA ARG A 39 4.84 4.77 11.01
C ARG A 39 5.24 6.22 10.71
N ALA A 40 4.97 7.16 11.62
CA ALA A 40 5.39 8.55 11.47
C ALA A 40 6.92 8.71 11.45
N LEU A 41 7.63 7.91 12.27
CA LEU A 41 9.09 7.81 12.21
C LEU A 41 9.54 7.29 10.85
N TYR A 42 8.93 6.20 10.36
CA TYR A 42 9.28 5.61 9.07
C TYR A 42 9.11 6.58 7.90
N PHE A 43 7.98 7.30 7.83
CA PHE A 43 7.73 8.28 6.78
C PHE A 43 8.62 9.52 6.83
N ARG A 44 9.39 9.70 7.91
CA ARG A 44 10.34 10.79 8.10
C ARG A 44 11.77 10.27 8.22
N ASP A 45 12.02 9.13 7.57
CA ASP A 45 13.33 8.49 7.39
C ASP A 45 14.05 8.11 8.69
N LYS A 46 13.29 7.94 9.79
CA LYS A 46 13.79 7.41 11.07
C LYS A 46 13.62 5.90 11.14
N VAL A 47 14.32 5.20 10.24
CA VAL A 47 14.09 3.77 9.94
C VAL A 47 14.37 2.85 11.14
N GLU A 48 15.47 3.06 11.86
CA GLU A 48 15.82 2.23 13.02
C GLU A 48 14.88 2.46 14.21
N GLU A 49 14.54 3.72 14.47
CA GLU A 49 13.59 4.11 15.51
C GLU A 49 12.19 3.59 15.18
N ALA A 50 11.79 3.69 13.90
CA ALA A 50 10.54 3.12 13.42
C ALA A 50 10.48 1.61 13.65
N MET A 51 11.53 0.87 13.29
CA MET A 51 11.58 -0.58 13.51
C MET A 51 11.48 -0.93 15.00
N THR A 52 12.16 -0.17 15.86
CA THR A 52 12.12 -0.34 17.32
C THR A 52 10.69 -0.22 17.86
N VAL A 53 9.93 0.77 17.38
CA VAL A 53 8.54 0.95 17.81
C VAL A 53 7.60 -0.07 17.16
N LEU A 54 7.70 -0.27 15.84
CA LEU A 54 6.82 -1.15 15.07
C LEU A 54 6.97 -2.63 15.45
N ALA A 55 8.16 -3.08 15.84
CA ALA A 55 8.36 -4.43 16.36
C ALA A 55 7.45 -4.73 17.57
N THR A 56 7.12 -3.71 18.36
CA THR A 56 6.29 -3.89 19.56
C THR A 56 4.80 -4.12 19.26
N VAL A 57 4.36 -3.95 18.01
CA VAL A 57 2.97 -4.16 17.59
C VAL A 57 2.79 -5.43 16.74
N VAL A 58 3.86 -6.18 16.44
CA VAL A 58 3.83 -7.37 15.57
C VAL A 58 2.93 -8.47 16.10
N ASP A 59 2.91 -8.71 17.41
CA ASP A 59 2.13 -9.81 18.02
C ASP A 59 0.75 -9.37 18.53
N VAL A 60 0.37 -8.11 18.29
CA VAL A 60 -0.94 -7.59 18.72
C VAL A 60 -2.02 -8.04 17.72
N GLU A 61 -3.08 -8.68 18.22
CA GLU A 61 -4.27 -8.98 17.42
C GLU A 61 -5.18 -7.73 17.35
N PRO A 62 -5.48 -7.20 16.15
CA PRO A 62 -6.35 -6.03 16.02
C PRO A 62 -7.82 -6.40 16.20
N SER A 63 -8.63 -5.45 16.64
CA SER A 63 -10.09 -5.54 16.45
C SER A 63 -10.43 -5.59 14.95
N MET A 64 -11.34 -6.50 14.59
CA MET A 64 -11.87 -6.64 13.23
C MET A 64 -13.15 -5.83 13.01
N GLU A 65 -13.62 -5.11 14.04
CA GLU A 65 -14.75 -4.20 13.93
C GLU A 65 -14.34 -2.90 13.21
N PRO A 66 -15.27 -2.26 12.49
CA PRO A 66 -14.99 -0.98 11.84
C PRO A 66 -14.80 0.11 12.89
N ALA A 67 -13.90 1.05 12.62
CA ALA A 67 -13.82 2.26 13.44
C ALA A 67 -15.03 3.17 13.18
N GLU A 68 -15.53 3.82 14.24
CA GLU A 68 -16.55 4.88 14.09
C GLU A 68 -16.02 6.08 13.29
N LYS A 69 -14.72 6.38 13.43
CA LYS A 69 -14.03 7.46 12.72
C LYS A 69 -12.58 7.06 12.45
N GLY A 70 -12.06 7.45 11.28
CA GLY A 70 -10.66 7.22 10.92
C GLY A 70 -10.39 5.77 10.54
N MET A 71 -9.15 5.32 10.74
CA MET A 71 -8.73 3.96 10.42
C MET A 71 -9.18 2.98 11.48
N SER A 72 -9.62 1.80 11.04
CA SER A 72 -9.81 0.65 11.92
C SER A 72 -8.50 0.12 12.48
N GLU A 73 -8.59 -0.62 13.58
CA GLU A 73 -7.47 -1.37 14.13
C GLU A 73 -6.85 -2.32 13.09
N ALA A 74 -7.69 -3.03 12.32
CA ALA A 74 -7.23 -3.90 11.23
C ALA A 74 -6.38 -3.13 10.20
N GLU A 75 -6.81 -1.94 9.77
CA GLU A 75 -6.03 -1.10 8.86
C GLU A 75 -4.70 -0.64 9.46
N HIS A 76 -4.70 -0.21 10.73
CA HIS A 76 -3.46 0.15 11.43
C HIS A 76 -2.46 -1.01 11.42
N LYS A 77 -2.94 -2.22 11.72
CA LYS A 77 -2.11 -3.42 11.73
C LYS A 77 -1.56 -3.76 10.35
N ILE A 78 -2.39 -3.75 9.32
CA ILE A 78 -2.02 -4.05 7.94
C ILE A 78 -0.93 -3.08 7.44
N LEU A 79 -1.11 -1.79 7.72
CA LEU A 79 -0.13 -0.77 7.35
C LEU A 79 1.19 -0.91 8.12
N CYS A 80 1.15 -1.30 9.39
CA CYS A 80 2.37 -1.58 10.15
C CYS A 80 3.14 -2.78 9.57
N LEU A 81 2.45 -3.89 9.27
CA LEU A 81 3.07 -5.07 8.67
C LEU A 81 3.72 -4.74 7.32
N ARG A 82 3.02 -3.96 6.48
CA ARG A 82 3.54 -3.42 5.23
C ARG A 82 4.83 -2.62 5.45
N ASP A 83 4.83 -1.70 6.41
CA ASP A 83 5.97 -0.82 6.67
C ASP A 83 7.15 -1.61 7.26
N ILE A 84 6.89 -2.58 8.16
CA ILE A 84 7.89 -3.51 8.67
C ILE A 84 8.51 -4.33 7.54
N ALA A 85 7.70 -4.89 6.64
CA ALA A 85 8.19 -5.67 5.50
C ALA A 85 9.18 -4.86 4.65
N LYS A 86 8.84 -3.59 4.36
CA LYS A 86 9.71 -2.68 3.61
C LYS A 86 11.01 -2.36 4.36
N ILE A 87 10.93 -2.11 5.68
CA ILE A 87 12.10 -1.84 6.51
C ILE A 87 13.03 -3.06 6.56
N VAL A 88 12.49 -4.24 6.84
CA VAL A 88 13.26 -5.50 6.91
C VAL A 88 13.97 -5.76 5.60
N TRP A 89 13.28 -5.66 4.46
CA TRP A 89 13.90 -5.81 3.16
C TRP A 89 14.98 -4.76 2.91
N GLY A 90 14.69 -3.47 3.18
CA GLY A 90 15.63 -2.38 2.94
C GLY A 90 16.90 -2.44 3.77
N LEU A 91 16.81 -2.88 5.04
CA LEU A 91 17.97 -2.96 5.94
C LEU A 91 18.79 -4.23 5.76
N THR A 92 18.15 -5.36 5.46
CA THR A 92 18.79 -6.68 5.56
C THR A 92 18.87 -7.43 4.23
N GLY A 93 18.08 -7.02 3.23
CA GLY A 93 17.89 -7.80 2.01
C GLY A 93 17.16 -9.13 2.23
N ASN A 94 16.66 -9.42 3.44
CA ASN A 94 15.99 -10.68 3.75
C ASN A 94 14.56 -10.68 3.17
N THR A 95 14.43 -11.31 2.01
CA THR A 95 13.16 -11.42 1.28
C THR A 95 12.18 -12.37 1.95
N GLU A 96 12.64 -13.45 2.59
CA GLU A 96 11.79 -14.41 3.30
C GLU A 96 11.07 -13.74 4.47
N ALA A 97 11.82 -13.02 5.32
CA ALA A 97 11.25 -12.31 6.46
C ALA A 97 10.28 -11.21 5.99
N ALA A 98 10.63 -10.47 4.94
CA ALA A 98 9.75 -9.45 4.38
C ALA A 98 8.45 -10.05 3.81
N LEU A 99 8.53 -11.15 3.05
CA LEU A 99 7.38 -11.85 2.51
C LEU A 99 6.45 -12.35 3.62
N ASN A 100 6.99 -12.88 4.72
CA ASN A 100 6.16 -13.31 5.85
C ASN A 100 5.31 -12.18 6.45
N TYR A 101 5.83 -10.94 6.51
CA TYR A 101 5.03 -9.79 6.93
C TYR A 101 4.00 -9.34 5.89
N TRP A 102 4.33 -9.44 4.59
CA TRP A 102 3.37 -9.22 3.52
C TRP A 102 2.23 -10.25 3.55
N ASP A 103 2.53 -11.52 3.76
CA ASP A 103 1.54 -12.60 3.86
C ASP A 103 0.55 -12.34 5.01
N GLN A 104 1.07 -11.93 6.18
CA GLN A 104 0.21 -11.53 7.31
C GLN A 104 -0.68 -10.33 6.97
N ALA A 105 -0.14 -9.33 6.27
CA ALA A 105 -0.91 -8.16 5.84
C ALA A 105 -2.02 -8.54 4.83
N ILE A 106 -1.75 -9.49 3.94
CA ILE A 106 -2.73 -10.04 2.99
C ILE A 106 -3.80 -10.84 3.72
N ALA A 107 -3.44 -11.73 4.63
CA ALA A 107 -4.39 -12.51 5.41
C ALA A 107 -5.37 -11.61 6.20
N LEU A 108 -4.87 -10.51 6.77
CA LEU A 108 -5.71 -9.50 7.43
C LEU A 108 -6.59 -8.71 6.45
N CYS A 109 -6.08 -8.36 5.26
CA CYS A 109 -6.93 -7.81 4.20
C CYS A 109 -8.06 -8.77 3.85
N GLU A 110 -7.77 -10.07 3.79
CA GLU A 110 -8.75 -11.09 3.43
C GLU A 110 -9.79 -11.32 4.54
N SER A 111 -9.41 -11.23 5.81
CA SER A 111 -10.34 -11.42 6.92
C SER A 111 -11.23 -10.19 7.16
N TYR A 112 -10.70 -8.97 7.01
CA TYR A 112 -11.45 -7.74 7.30
C TYR A 112 -12.53 -7.45 6.23
N GLN A 113 -13.80 -7.40 6.64
CA GLN A 113 -14.96 -7.29 5.73
C GLN A 113 -15.49 -5.87 5.55
N HIS A 114 -15.00 -4.90 6.34
CA HIS A 114 -15.49 -3.52 6.29
C HIS A 114 -14.67 -2.65 5.32
N LYS A 115 -15.12 -1.42 5.08
CA LYS A 115 -14.40 -0.50 4.19
C LYS A 115 -13.05 -0.10 4.78
N PHE A 116 -12.04 0.06 3.93
CA PHE A 116 -10.79 0.72 4.25
C PHE A 116 -10.96 2.23 4.10
N ASN A 117 -10.56 2.98 5.13
CA ASN A 117 -10.57 4.44 5.16
C ASN A 117 -9.19 5.06 4.84
N SER A 118 -8.15 4.23 4.69
CA SER A 118 -6.75 4.66 4.58
C SER A 118 -6.13 4.50 3.20
N VAL A 119 -6.02 3.25 2.74
CA VAL A 119 -5.28 2.86 1.54
C VAL A 119 -6.13 1.95 0.67
N ALA A 120 -5.79 1.85 -0.61
CA ALA A 120 -6.34 0.79 -1.44
C ALA A 120 -5.84 -0.57 -0.97
N ARG A 121 -6.75 -1.51 -0.69
CA ARG A 121 -6.39 -2.90 -0.36
C ARG A 121 -5.50 -3.55 -1.43
N GLY A 122 -5.80 -3.31 -2.70
CA GLY A 122 -4.99 -3.79 -3.83
C GLY A 122 -3.53 -3.32 -3.79
N GLU A 123 -3.23 -2.21 -3.13
CA GLU A 123 -1.85 -1.73 -2.96
C GLU A 123 -1.03 -2.68 -2.07
N ILE A 124 -1.66 -3.30 -1.07
CA ILE A 124 -1.02 -4.30 -0.21
C ILE A 124 -0.66 -5.53 -1.04
N SER A 125 -1.59 -6.00 -1.88
CA SER A 125 -1.33 -7.09 -2.84
C SER A 125 -0.21 -6.73 -3.81
N TYR A 126 -0.23 -5.53 -4.38
CA TYR A 126 0.85 -5.04 -5.25
C TYR A 126 2.23 -5.07 -4.56
N GLY A 127 2.31 -4.59 -3.32
CA GLY A 127 3.54 -4.61 -2.54
C GLY A 127 4.10 -6.02 -2.36
N ARG A 128 3.24 -6.99 -2.06
CA ARG A 128 3.62 -8.41 -2.00
C ARG A 128 4.12 -8.95 -3.34
N LEU A 129 3.41 -8.65 -4.44
CA LEU A 129 3.82 -9.09 -5.79
C LEU A 129 5.21 -8.54 -6.18
N VAL A 130 5.49 -7.27 -5.86
CA VAL A 130 6.82 -6.68 -6.04
C VAL A 130 7.86 -7.41 -5.18
N MET A 131 7.50 -7.79 -3.96
CA MET A 131 8.39 -8.53 -3.07
C MET A 131 8.71 -9.94 -3.58
N LEU A 132 7.73 -10.65 -4.15
CA LEU A 132 7.95 -11.95 -4.79
C LEU A 132 8.95 -11.85 -5.94
N VAL A 133 8.83 -10.82 -6.79
CA VAL A 133 9.79 -10.58 -7.87
C VAL A 133 11.20 -10.38 -7.31
N ALA A 134 11.36 -9.55 -6.29
CA ALA A 134 12.65 -9.31 -5.66
C ALA A 134 13.22 -10.57 -4.97
N ALA A 135 12.36 -11.51 -4.56
CA ALA A 135 12.74 -12.82 -4.05
C ALA A 135 13.06 -13.86 -5.14
N GLY A 136 12.94 -13.52 -6.43
CA GLY A 136 13.19 -14.42 -7.55
C GLY A 136 11.97 -15.25 -8.00
N HIS A 137 10.78 -14.96 -7.48
CA HIS A 137 9.53 -15.67 -7.73
C HIS A 137 8.63 -14.91 -8.73
N GLU A 138 9.19 -14.44 -9.85
CA GLU A 138 8.46 -13.56 -10.78
C GLU A 138 7.27 -14.26 -11.47
N GLU A 139 7.40 -15.52 -11.87
CA GLU A 139 6.30 -16.23 -12.54
C GLU A 139 5.14 -16.55 -11.58
N GLU A 140 5.45 -16.80 -10.31
CA GLU A 140 4.45 -16.89 -9.23
C GLU A 140 3.72 -15.56 -9.06
N ALA A 141 4.46 -14.45 -8.96
CA ALA A 141 3.87 -13.12 -8.87
C ALA A 141 2.96 -12.80 -10.07
N LYS A 142 3.35 -13.17 -11.29
CA LYS A 142 2.51 -13.01 -12.48
C LYS A 142 1.25 -13.88 -12.43
N ALA A 143 1.36 -15.11 -11.93
CA ALA A 143 0.21 -16.00 -11.78
C ALA A 143 -0.79 -15.43 -10.77
N GLU A 144 -0.33 -15.04 -9.58
CA GLU A 144 -1.18 -14.41 -8.57
C GLU A 144 -1.82 -13.11 -9.06
N ALA A 145 -1.04 -12.26 -9.74
CA ALA A 145 -1.60 -11.04 -10.33
C ALA A 145 -2.74 -11.35 -11.29
N ARG A 146 -2.61 -12.38 -12.13
CA ARG A 146 -3.71 -12.79 -13.04
C ARG A 146 -4.94 -13.24 -12.28
N GLU A 147 -4.80 -13.95 -11.18
CA GLU A 147 -5.93 -14.32 -10.32
C GLU A 147 -6.63 -13.08 -9.73
N LEU A 148 -5.85 -12.09 -9.28
CA LEU A 148 -6.39 -10.83 -8.78
C LEU A 148 -7.12 -10.02 -9.86
N THR A 149 -6.77 -10.16 -11.15
CA THR A 149 -7.48 -9.46 -12.24
C THR A 149 -8.95 -9.87 -12.40
N VAL A 150 -9.36 -11.01 -11.84
CA VAL A 150 -10.75 -11.48 -11.86
C VAL A 150 -11.45 -11.37 -10.51
N ALA A 151 -10.77 -10.87 -9.47
CA ALA A 151 -11.35 -10.66 -8.15
C ALA A 151 -12.58 -9.73 -8.23
N LYS A 152 -13.69 -10.10 -7.59
CA LYS A 152 -14.93 -9.30 -7.53
C LYS A 152 -15.19 -8.67 -6.17
N ARG A 153 -14.36 -9.01 -5.19
CA ARG A 153 -14.51 -8.53 -3.82
C ARG A 153 -14.33 -7.02 -3.78
N PHE A 154 -15.23 -6.34 -3.09
CA PHE A 154 -15.28 -4.88 -2.97
C PHE A 154 -15.35 -4.14 -4.32
N GLU A 155 -15.83 -4.79 -5.39
CA GLU A 155 -16.11 -4.12 -6.65
C GLU A 155 -17.36 -3.23 -6.51
N ARG A 156 -17.26 -1.98 -6.98
CA ARG A 156 -18.37 -1.03 -7.01
C ARG A 156 -18.37 -0.24 -8.30
N GLU A 157 -19.43 -0.34 -9.09
CA GLU A 157 -19.59 0.46 -10.31
C GLU A 157 -18.37 0.37 -11.26
N GLY A 158 -17.76 -0.82 -11.33
CA GLY A 158 -16.56 -1.06 -12.12
C GLY A 158 -15.24 -0.63 -11.45
N ILE A 159 -15.27 0.01 -10.28
CA ILE A 159 -14.08 0.31 -9.47
C ILE A 159 -13.67 -0.93 -8.68
N ASN A 160 -12.40 -1.31 -8.77
CA ASN A 160 -11.84 -2.41 -7.97
C ASN A 160 -10.32 -2.23 -7.78
N SER A 161 -9.88 -2.05 -6.53
CA SER A 161 -8.47 -1.82 -6.23
C SER A 161 -7.58 -3.02 -6.53
N TYR A 162 -8.01 -4.25 -6.22
CA TYR A 162 -7.25 -5.46 -6.52
C TYR A 162 -6.98 -5.60 -8.01
N ARG A 163 -8.02 -5.40 -8.84
CA ARG A 163 -7.86 -5.48 -10.30
C ARG A 163 -6.94 -4.39 -10.83
N TYR A 164 -7.13 -3.14 -10.41
CA TYR A 164 -6.27 -2.03 -10.83
C TYR A 164 -4.80 -2.34 -10.55
N PHE A 165 -4.48 -2.69 -9.30
CA PHE A 165 -3.11 -2.93 -8.87
C PHE A 165 -2.49 -4.18 -9.50
N ALA A 166 -3.28 -5.22 -9.75
CA ALA A 166 -2.84 -6.39 -10.49
C ALA A 166 -2.51 -6.09 -11.96
N TYR A 167 -3.37 -5.36 -12.67
CA TYR A 167 -3.10 -4.93 -14.04
C TYR A 167 -1.91 -3.98 -14.12
N ARG A 168 -1.76 -3.06 -13.15
CA ARG A 168 -0.58 -2.19 -13.01
C ARG A 168 0.69 -3.02 -12.86
N PHE A 169 0.71 -3.99 -11.95
CA PHE A 169 1.87 -4.87 -11.77
C PHE A 169 2.26 -5.57 -13.08
N LEU A 170 1.27 -6.17 -13.76
CA LEU A 170 1.50 -6.85 -15.04
C LEU A 170 2.01 -5.88 -16.11
N ALA A 171 1.48 -4.65 -16.17
CA ALA A 171 1.94 -3.62 -17.11
C ALA A 171 3.42 -3.28 -16.89
N GLU A 172 3.82 -3.08 -15.64
CA GLU A 172 5.21 -2.78 -15.27
C GLU A 172 6.16 -3.95 -15.60
N ARG A 173 5.70 -5.21 -15.45
CA ARG A 173 6.47 -6.39 -15.86
C ARG A 173 6.66 -6.47 -17.37
N GLU A 174 5.61 -6.21 -18.15
CA GLU A 174 5.71 -6.22 -19.62
C GLU A 174 6.60 -5.09 -20.13
N HIS A 175 6.54 -3.91 -19.51
CA HIS A 175 7.47 -2.83 -19.82
C HIS A 175 8.92 -3.22 -19.52
N ALA A 176 9.18 -3.81 -18.34
CA ALA A 176 10.52 -4.29 -17.99
C ALA A 176 11.06 -5.35 -18.96
N ALA A 177 10.17 -6.12 -19.59
CA ALA A 177 10.51 -7.10 -20.64
C ALA A 177 10.64 -6.48 -22.05
N GLY A 178 10.46 -5.16 -22.21
CA GLY A 178 10.49 -4.46 -23.50
C GLY A 178 9.19 -4.57 -24.32
N ASN A 179 8.14 -5.17 -23.77
CA ASN A 179 6.85 -5.36 -24.44
C ASN A 179 5.93 -4.15 -24.29
N LEU A 180 6.38 -2.99 -24.77
CA LEU A 180 5.78 -1.68 -24.51
C LEU A 180 4.30 -1.58 -24.95
N GLN A 181 3.94 -2.17 -26.09
CA GLN A 181 2.55 -2.20 -26.55
C GLN A 181 1.64 -2.96 -25.57
N LYS A 182 2.11 -4.10 -25.05
CA LYS A 182 1.37 -4.92 -24.09
C LYS A 182 1.27 -4.25 -22.73
N ALA A 183 2.33 -3.57 -22.30
CA ALA A 183 2.33 -2.75 -21.09
C ALA A 183 1.23 -1.68 -21.14
N ASN A 184 1.14 -0.94 -22.24
CA ASN A 184 0.11 0.07 -22.43
C ASN A 184 -1.32 -0.50 -22.39
N LEU A 185 -1.58 -1.64 -23.06
CA LEU A 185 -2.88 -2.30 -23.02
C LEU A 185 -3.26 -2.76 -21.60
N LEU A 186 -2.28 -3.16 -20.79
CA LEU A 186 -2.50 -3.54 -19.40
C LEU A 186 -2.76 -2.31 -18.51
N TYR A 187 -2.06 -1.20 -18.72
CA TYR A 187 -2.37 0.04 -18.00
C TYR A 187 -3.75 0.59 -18.36
N GLU A 188 -4.14 0.54 -19.62
CA GLU A 188 -5.49 0.91 -20.05
C GLU A 188 -6.54 0.10 -19.28
N LYS A 189 -6.36 -1.22 -19.21
CA LYS A 189 -7.20 -2.11 -18.38
C LYS A 189 -7.12 -1.78 -16.89
N ALA A 190 -5.95 -1.40 -16.37
CA ALA A 190 -5.82 -1.00 -14.97
C ALA A 190 -6.74 0.20 -14.69
N PHE A 191 -6.58 1.28 -15.46
CA PHE A 191 -7.33 2.53 -15.24
C PHE A 191 -8.83 2.40 -15.49
N PHE A 192 -9.30 1.38 -16.20
CA PHE A 192 -10.72 1.02 -16.22
C PHE A 192 -11.27 0.78 -14.80
N TYR A 193 -10.50 0.14 -13.91
CA TYR A 193 -10.90 -0.17 -12.53
C TYR A 193 -10.54 0.91 -11.50
N TYR A 194 -9.96 2.03 -11.95
CA TYR A 194 -9.52 3.12 -11.07
C TYR A 194 -10.66 4.11 -10.78
N PRO A 195 -10.80 4.61 -9.54
CA PRO A 195 -11.79 5.63 -9.19
C PRO A 195 -11.35 6.99 -9.76
N LYS A 196 -11.84 7.32 -10.96
CA LYS A 196 -11.47 8.54 -11.69
C LYS A 196 -12.50 9.64 -11.45
N SER A 197 -12.02 10.86 -11.22
CA SER A 197 -12.83 12.08 -11.29
C SER A 197 -13.01 12.49 -12.75
N ALA A 198 -13.77 13.57 -13.02
CA ALA A 198 -13.86 14.14 -14.37
C ALA A 198 -12.49 14.55 -14.93
N GLU A 199 -11.55 14.95 -14.07
CA GLU A 199 -10.17 15.20 -14.47
C GLU A 199 -9.44 13.90 -14.85
N GLY A 200 -9.57 12.86 -14.02
CA GLY A 200 -8.99 11.55 -14.31
C GLY A 200 -9.51 10.92 -15.60
N GLU A 201 -10.80 11.11 -15.93
CA GLU A 201 -11.36 10.66 -17.22
C GLU A 201 -10.74 11.42 -18.40
N ARG A 202 -10.47 12.73 -18.26
CA ARG A 202 -9.79 13.52 -19.30
C ARG A 202 -8.35 13.07 -19.51
N ASP A 203 -7.61 12.85 -18.42
CA ASP A 203 -6.23 12.35 -18.48
C ASP A 203 -6.15 10.96 -19.10
N TYR A 204 -7.08 10.08 -18.72
CA TYR A 204 -7.19 8.73 -19.27
C TYR A 204 -7.47 8.75 -20.77
N ALA A 205 -8.41 9.58 -21.22
CA ALA A 205 -8.71 9.76 -22.64
C ALA A 205 -7.53 10.38 -23.41
N ALA A 206 -6.82 11.33 -22.82
CA ALA A 206 -5.64 11.94 -23.42
C ALA A 206 -4.49 10.93 -23.61
N ALA A 207 -4.25 10.07 -22.60
CA ALA A 207 -3.26 9.00 -22.71
C ALA A 207 -3.62 8.03 -23.86
N ALA A 208 -4.89 7.60 -23.95
CA ALA A 208 -5.34 6.66 -24.98
C ALA A 208 -5.13 7.17 -26.43
N GLN A 209 -5.09 8.49 -26.63
CA GLN A 209 -4.88 9.12 -27.94
C GLN A 209 -3.40 9.29 -28.32
N MET A 210 -2.45 9.04 -27.41
CA MET A 210 -1.02 9.18 -27.69
C MET A 210 -0.53 8.09 -28.63
N ASN A 211 0.08 8.45 -29.77
CA ASN A 211 0.57 7.49 -30.76
C ASN A 211 1.90 6.85 -30.36
N ASP A 212 2.76 7.61 -29.68
CA ASP A 212 4.02 7.08 -29.17
C ASP A 212 3.76 6.19 -27.95
N HIS A 213 4.26 4.96 -28.00
CA HIS A 213 4.02 3.98 -26.97
C HIS A 213 4.76 4.29 -25.66
N GLU A 214 5.90 4.98 -25.72
CA GLU A 214 6.68 5.33 -24.55
C GLU A 214 6.06 6.53 -23.84
N GLU A 215 5.70 7.58 -24.59
CA GLU A 215 4.98 8.73 -24.04
C GLU A 215 3.65 8.30 -23.40
N ARG A 216 2.92 7.39 -24.06
CA ARG A 216 1.68 6.81 -23.50
C ARG A 216 1.93 6.08 -22.18
N TYR A 217 2.97 5.26 -22.12
CA TYR A 217 3.33 4.52 -20.92
C TYR A 217 3.70 5.49 -19.78
N GLN A 218 4.53 6.50 -20.07
CA GLN A 218 4.92 7.53 -19.10
C GLN A 218 3.72 8.35 -18.60
N LYS A 219 2.75 8.65 -19.46
CA LYS A 219 1.50 9.32 -19.05
C LYS A 219 0.70 8.43 -18.09
N TYR A 220 0.52 7.15 -18.39
CA TYR A 220 -0.15 6.22 -17.46
C TYR A 220 0.62 6.07 -16.15
N LEU A 221 1.94 5.96 -16.20
CA LEU A 221 2.79 5.87 -15.01
C LEU A 221 2.63 7.12 -14.14
N HIS A 222 2.65 8.31 -14.74
CA HIS A 222 2.38 9.57 -14.02
C HIS A 222 0.98 9.59 -13.40
N MET A 223 -0.04 9.09 -14.10
CA MET A 223 -1.38 8.99 -13.53
C MET A 223 -1.46 8.09 -12.29
N THR A 224 -0.55 7.13 -12.12
CA THR A 224 -0.53 6.27 -10.91
C THR A 224 -0.15 7.03 -9.63
N SER A 225 0.45 8.22 -9.73
CA SER A 225 0.77 9.06 -8.58
C SER A 225 -0.34 10.04 -8.19
N MET A 226 -1.44 10.09 -8.94
CA MET A 226 -2.54 11.02 -8.74
C MET A 226 -3.74 10.34 -8.05
N GLN A 227 -4.15 10.85 -6.89
CA GLN A 227 -5.38 10.43 -6.24
C GLN A 227 -6.57 11.25 -6.77
N TYR A 228 -7.27 10.73 -7.79
CA TYR A 228 -8.43 11.42 -8.37
C TYR A 228 -9.69 11.37 -7.49
N LEU A 229 -9.99 10.18 -6.92
CA LEU A 229 -11.08 9.95 -5.96
C LEU A 229 -10.65 8.92 -4.91
N GLN A 230 -11.41 8.82 -3.82
CA GLN A 230 -11.20 7.78 -2.82
C GLN A 230 -11.64 6.40 -3.33
N TRP A 231 -10.91 5.36 -2.90
CA TRP A 231 -11.13 3.97 -3.33
C TRP A 231 -12.41 3.36 -2.75
N GLU A 232 -12.60 3.50 -1.44
CA GLU A 232 -13.75 2.97 -0.73
C GLU A 232 -14.45 4.18 -0.06
N ILE A 233 -15.63 4.54 -0.58
CA ILE A 233 -16.53 5.58 -0.02
C ILE A 233 -17.71 4.88 0.61
#